data_AF-A0A7C5K1G7-F1
#
_entry.id   AF-A0A7C5K1G7-F1
#
_cell.length_a   1.000
_cell.length_b   1.000
_cell.length_c   1.000
_cell.angle_alpha   90.00
_cell.angle_beta   90.00
_cell.angle_gamma   90.00
#
_symmetry.space_group_name_H-M   'P 1'
#
loop_
_entity.id
_entity.type
_entity.pdbx_description
1 polymer ?
#
loop_
_entity_poly.entity_id
_entity_poly.type
_entity_poly.pdbx_seq_one_letter_code
_entity_poly.pdbx_strand_id
1 'polypeptide(L)'
;MRMMKAYLLLVLIALALLASGCTAPIIGGQKDEHGCLIAAGYSWCDAKQKCIRFFEENCTENASATNTAQMANPASVYCLNKGGTLKIVTAEDGSQSGICTLKDGTICDEWAFLRGECFEGLYSCTRDSDCIPKPGCHPHECINSKYNVKFKMPEACTLMFDCSAAYKQSDCACINQRCVNKNLGNRGCTQTAEQ
;
A
#
# COMPACT_ATOMS: atom_id res chain seq x y z
N MET A 1 73.97 26.09 10.33
CA MET A 1 72.68 26.79 10.59
C MET A 1 71.50 26.36 9.70
N ARG A 2 71.71 25.79 8.49
CA ARG A 2 70.61 25.32 7.62
C ARG A 2 69.95 24.00 8.08
N MET A 3 70.72 23.08 8.69
CA MET A 3 70.21 21.79 9.19
C MET A 3 69.27 21.93 10.42
N MET A 4 69.52 22.90 11.31
CA MET A 4 68.68 23.14 12.50
C MET A 4 67.29 23.68 12.16
N LYS A 5 67.17 24.47 11.08
CA LYS A 5 65.87 25.00 10.60
C LYS A 5 65.00 23.91 9.98
N ALA A 6 65.62 22.93 9.31
CA ALA A 6 64.91 21.76 8.79
C ALA A 6 64.42 20.85 9.91
N TYR A 7 65.23 20.66 10.96
CA TYR A 7 64.82 19.87 12.14
C TYR A 7 63.69 20.55 12.93
N LEU A 8 63.75 21.88 13.11
CA LEU A 8 62.69 22.65 13.76
C LEU A 8 61.38 22.62 12.96
N LEU A 9 61.44 22.68 11.63
CA LEU A 9 60.26 22.52 10.76
C LEU A 9 59.66 21.11 10.85
N LEU A 10 60.50 20.06 10.87
CA LEU A 10 60.03 18.67 10.96
C LEU A 10 59.42 18.35 12.32
N VAL A 11 59.94 18.90 13.42
CA VAL A 11 59.35 18.74 14.76
C VAL A 11 58.01 19.47 14.87
N LEU A 12 57.87 20.67 14.26
CA LEU A 12 56.59 21.40 14.23
C LEU A 12 55.51 20.70 13.39
N ILE A 13 55.89 20.04 12.29
CA ILE A 13 54.97 19.23 11.46
C ILE A 13 54.57 17.94 12.21
N ALA A 14 55.50 17.31 12.93
CA ALA A 14 55.20 16.13 13.75
C ALA A 14 54.30 16.45 14.97
N LEU A 15 54.42 17.63 15.58
CA LEU A 15 53.50 18.09 16.64
C LEU A 15 52.09 18.43 16.10
N ALA A 16 51.96 18.85 14.84
CA ALA A 16 50.67 19.13 14.21
C ALA A 16 49.89 17.86 13.79
N LEU A 17 50.56 16.70 13.68
CA LEU A 17 49.96 15.43 13.26
C LEU A 17 49.34 14.60 14.41
N LEU A 18 49.50 15.03 15.67
CA LEU A 18 48.96 14.33 16.85
C LEU A 18 47.61 14.88 17.35
N ALA A 19 47.00 15.87 16.67
CA ALA A 19 45.75 16.50 17.10
C ALA A 19 44.50 16.03 16.34
N SER A 20 44.58 14.96 15.55
CA SER A 20 43.39 14.34 14.95
C SER A 20 42.73 13.40 15.97
N GLY A 21 42.12 13.98 16.99
CA GLY A 21 41.19 13.25 17.84
C GLY A 21 40.05 12.73 16.98
N CYS A 22 39.86 11.40 16.96
CA CYS A 22 38.63 10.78 16.49
C CYS A 22 37.48 11.27 17.37
N THR A 23 36.87 12.40 17.01
CA THR A 23 35.55 12.76 17.51
C THR A 23 34.56 11.85 16.79
N ALA A 24 34.26 10.72 17.41
CA ALA A 24 33.07 9.97 17.03
C ALA A 24 31.88 10.95 17.07
N PRO A 25 31.02 11.00 16.04
CA PRO A 25 29.79 11.75 16.15
C PRO A 25 29.06 11.19 17.36
N ILE A 26 28.71 12.04 18.33
CA ILE A 26 27.89 11.60 19.45
C ILE A 26 26.55 11.17 18.86
N ILE A 27 26.33 9.85 18.79
CA ILE A 27 25.08 9.27 18.31
C ILE A 27 24.08 9.44 19.46
N GLY A 28 23.25 10.48 19.35
CA GLY A 28 22.28 10.86 20.36
C GLY A 28 22.52 12.27 20.91
N GLY A 29 21.46 12.92 21.37
CA GLY A 29 21.53 14.30 21.88
C GLY A 29 21.00 15.37 20.92
N GLN A 30 20.53 15.00 19.72
CA GLN A 30 19.82 15.92 18.82
C GLN A 30 18.55 16.42 19.51
N LYS A 31 18.42 17.74 19.56
CA LYS A 31 17.28 18.44 20.14
C LYS A 31 16.51 19.18 19.04
N ASP A 32 15.19 19.26 19.17
CA ASP A 32 14.37 20.15 18.34
C ASP A 32 14.52 21.63 18.78
N GLU A 33 13.81 22.54 18.12
CA GLU A 33 13.82 23.99 18.41
C GLU A 33 13.39 24.32 19.86
N HIS A 34 12.63 23.42 20.49
CA HIS A 34 12.17 23.56 21.86
C HIS A 34 13.10 22.84 22.87
N GLY A 35 14.20 22.26 22.40
CA GLY A 35 15.19 21.59 23.23
C GLY A 35 14.87 20.13 23.56
N CYS A 36 13.86 19.52 22.90
CA CYS A 36 13.42 18.15 23.16
C CYS A 36 14.25 17.12 22.42
N LEU A 37 14.66 16.05 23.13
CA LEU A 37 15.49 14.99 22.58
C LEU A 37 14.69 14.07 21.64
N ILE A 38 14.81 14.34 20.33
CA ILE A 38 14.03 13.67 19.28
C ILE A 38 14.29 12.15 19.27
N ALA A 39 15.56 11.75 19.36
CA ALA A 39 15.97 10.35 19.33
C ALA A 39 15.49 9.55 20.56
N ALA A 40 15.16 10.22 21.67
CA ALA A 40 14.60 9.59 22.88
C ALA A 40 13.06 9.56 22.88
N GLY A 41 12.43 10.07 21.81
CA GLY A 41 10.97 10.11 21.66
C GLY A 41 10.29 11.23 22.45
N TYR A 42 11.02 12.28 22.81
CA TYR A 42 10.43 13.49 23.39
C TYR A 42 9.90 14.40 22.29
N SER A 43 8.70 14.95 22.52
CA SER A 43 8.08 15.98 21.70
C SER A 43 7.67 17.16 22.57
N TRP A 44 7.82 18.39 22.06
CA TRP A 44 7.36 19.58 22.77
C TRP A 44 5.84 19.57 22.95
N CYS A 45 5.38 19.81 24.17
CA CYS A 45 3.98 20.01 24.48
C CYS A 45 3.73 21.45 24.91
N ASP A 46 3.05 22.22 24.05
CA ASP A 46 2.78 23.63 24.30
C ASP A 46 1.84 23.84 25.50
N ALA A 47 0.81 23.00 25.63
CA ALA A 47 -0.14 23.07 26.74
C ALA A 47 0.52 22.89 28.13
N LYS A 48 1.64 22.17 28.20
CA LYS A 48 2.35 21.87 29.46
C LYS A 48 3.71 22.56 29.55
N GLN A 49 4.10 23.31 28.51
CA GLN A 49 5.40 23.97 28.37
C GLN A 49 6.58 23.04 28.74
N LYS A 50 6.52 21.78 28.30
CA LYS A 50 7.56 20.78 28.57
C LYS A 50 7.66 19.74 27.47
N CYS A 51 8.85 19.15 27.33
CA CYS A 51 9.07 17.98 26.50
C CYS A 51 8.44 16.75 27.16
N ILE A 52 7.52 16.08 26.46
CA ILE A 52 6.87 14.86 26.94
C ILE A 52 7.08 13.70 25.99
N ARG A 53 6.86 12.48 26.48
CA ARG A 53 6.69 11.30 25.65
C ARG A 53 5.21 10.98 25.62
N PHE A 54 4.61 10.99 24.44
CA PHE A 54 3.16 10.80 24.25
C PHE A 54 2.62 9.50 24.87
N PHE A 55 3.48 8.50 25.07
CA PHE A 55 3.13 7.21 25.67
C PHE A 55 3.34 7.15 27.20
N GLU A 56 3.98 8.15 27.81
CA GLU A 56 4.10 8.29 29.27
C GLU A 56 3.12 9.35 29.79
N GLU A 57 2.92 10.44 29.03
CA GLU A 57 2.05 11.55 29.40
C GLU A 57 1.36 12.13 28.16
N ASN A 58 0.06 12.41 28.27
CA ASN A 58 -0.72 12.97 27.17
C ASN A 58 -0.60 14.51 27.12
N CYS A 59 -0.48 15.11 25.93
CA CYS A 59 -0.34 16.56 25.74
C CYS A 59 -1.68 17.33 25.78
N THR A 60 -2.76 16.69 26.22
CA THR A 60 -4.10 17.28 26.17
C THR A 60 -4.59 17.75 27.53
N GLU A 61 -5.08 18.99 27.57
CA GLU A 61 -6.51 19.21 27.81
C GLU A 61 -7.04 20.09 26.66
N ASN A 62 -7.41 19.44 25.55
CA ASN A 62 -7.97 20.06 24.33
C ASN A 62 -7.21 21.25 23.72
N ALA A 63 -6.22 20.95 22.88
CA ALA A 63 -5.93 21.76 21.71
C ALA A 63 -5.53 20.82 20.56
N SER A 64 -6.46 20.71 19.62
CA SER A 64 -6.34 20.22 18.25
C SER A 64 -5.11 19.38 17.89
N ALA A 65 -5.36 18.08 17.74
CA ALA A 65 -4.70 17.29 16.74
C ALA A 65 -4.93 17.94 15.36
N THR A 66 -4.08 18.88 14.96
CA THR A 66 -3.99 19.34 13.58
C THR A 66 -2.53 19.41 13.20
N ASN A 67 -1.90 18.24 13.23
CA ASN A 67 -0.78 17.88 12.36
C ASN A 67 -0.62 16.36 12.32
N THR A 68 -1.72 15.65 12.11
CA THR A 68 -1.62 14.51 11.21
C THR A 68 -1.77 15.09 9.82
N ALA A 69 -0.65 15.38 9.16
CA ALA A 69 -0.58 15.12 7.73
C ALA A 69 -0.81 13.60 7.58
N GLN A 70 -2.07 13.18 7.73
CA GLN A 70 -2.49 11.82 7.52
C GLN A 70 -2.27 11.64 6.03
N MET A 71 -1.14 11.01 5.68
CA MET A 71 -0.76 10.81 4.29
C MET A 71 -1.99 10.26 3.57
N ALA A 72 -2.50 11.02 2.61
CA ALA A 72 -3.67 10.61 1.87
C ALA A 72 -3.38 9.23 1.26
N ASN A 73 -4.33 8.31 1.38
CA ASN A 73 -4.16 6.98 0.81
C ASN A 73 -3.91 7.13 -0.70
N PRO A 74 -2.77 6.67 -1.22
CA PRO A 74 -2.41 6.89 -2.62
C PRO A 74 -3.39 6.23 -3.59
N ALA A 75 -3.98 5.08 -3.24
CA ALA A 75 -4.98 4.41 -4.06
C ALA A 75 -6.31 5.20 -4.08
N SER A 76 -6.71 5.74 -2.94
CA SER A 76 -7.88 6.62 -2.81
C SER A 76 -7.71 7.89 -3.66
N VAL A 77 -6.57 8.57 -3.53
CA VAL A 77 -6.24 9.76 -4.32
C VAL A 77 -6.19 9.44 -5.81
N TYR A 78 -5.61 8.30 -6.18
CA TYR A 78 -5.54 7.85 -7.56
C TYR A 78 -6.94 7.63 -8.15
N CYS A 79 -7.86 6.99 -7.42
CA CYS A 79 -9.25 6.82 -7.84
C CYS A 79 -9.91 8.17 -8.20
N LEU A 80 -9.82 9.13 -7.28
CA LEU A 80 -10.41 10.47 -7.45
C LEU A 80 -9.76 11.23 -8.63
N ASN A 81 -8.43 11.19 -8.75
CA ASN A 81 -7.70 11.85 -9.83
C ASN A 81 -8.01 11.28 -11.22
N LYS A 82 -8.42 10.01 -11.30
CA LYS A 82 -8.90 9.40 -12.54
C LYS A 82 -10.38 9.69 -12.82
N GLY A 83 -11.04 10.46 -11.95
CA GLY A 83 -12.46 10.80 -12.07
C GLY A 83 -13.39 9.66 -11.69
N GLY A 84 -12.90 8.70 -10.90
CA GLY A 84 -13.73 7.68 -10.27
C GLY A 84 -14.37 8.18 -8.97
N THR A 85 -15.36 7.46 -8.48
CA THR A 85 -16.00 7.69 -7.18
C THR A 85 -15.46 6.69 -6.17
N LEU A 86 -14.89 7.18 -5.07
CA LEU A 86 -14.38 6.36 -3.99
C LEU A 86 -15.46 6.11 -2.92
N LYS A 87 -15.58 4.86 -2.48
CA LYS A 87 -16.37 4.47 -1.32
C LYS A 87 -15.52 3.59 -0.41
N ILE A 88 -15.39 3.96 0.86
CA ILE A 88 -14.79 3.09 1.87
C ILE A 88 -15.85 2.12 2.38
N VAL A 89 -15.55 0.83 2.35
CA VAL A 89 -16.41 -0.25 2.84
C VAL A 89 -15.76 -0.84 4.07
N THR A 90 -16.52 -0.96 5.17
CA THR A 90 -16.08 -1.62 6.40
C THR A 90 -16.68 -3.02 6.46
N ALA A 91 -15.84 -4.04 6.63
CA ALA A 91 -16.27 -5.43 6.82
C ALA A 91 -16.68 -5.71 8.28
N GLU A 92 -17.25 -6.88 8.54
CA GLU A 92 -17.73 -7.28 9.88
C GLU A 92 -16.61 -7.32 10.94
N ASP A 93 -15.39 -7.63 10.53
CA ASP A 93 -14.19 -7.63 11.38
C ASP A 93 -13.62 -6.23 11.63
N GLY A 94 -14.26 -5.18 11.09
CA GLY A 94 -13.83 -3.79 11.20
C GLY A 94 -12.75 -3.38 10.19
N SER A 95 -12.27 -4.30 9.35
CA SER A 95 -11.34 -3.96 8.27
C SER A 95 -12.00 -3.03 7.25
N GLN A 96 -11.22 -2.09 6.70
CA GLN A 96 -11.71 -1.12 5.72
C GLN A 96 -11.02 -1.33 4.38
N SER A 97 -11.82 -1.41 3.31
CA SER A 97 -11.34 -1.50 1.93
C SER A 97 -11.93 -0.35 1.11
N GLY A 98 -11.09 0.28 0.29
CA GLY A 98 -11.54 1.30 -0.65
C GLY A 98 -12.03 0.69 -1.96
N ILE A 99 -13.23 1.07 -2.36
CA ILE A 99 -13.85 0.66 -3.61
C ILE A 99 -13.92 1.87 -4.54
N CYS A 100 -13.30 1.76 -5.71
CA CYS A 100 -13.32 2.77 -6.76
C CYS A 100 -14.34 2.39 -7.84
N THR A 101 -15.34 3.24 -8.05
CA THR A 101 -16.30 3.12 -9.16
C THR A 101 -15.86 4.03 -10.30
N LEU A 102 -15.50 3.44 -11.44
CA LEU A 102 -15.02 4.14 -12.63
C LEU A 102 -16.19 4.65 -13.49
N LYS A 103 -15.90 5.45 -14.51
CA LYS A 103 -16.92 6.17 -15.30
C LYS A 103 -17.85 5.26 -16.09
N ASP A 104 -17.35 4.11 -16.51
CA ASP A 104 -18.11 3.06 -17.20
C ASP A 104 -18.92 2.18 -16.24
N GLY A 105 -18.91 2.49 -14.93
CA GLY A 105 -19.53 1.66 -13.89
C GLY A 105 -18.67 0.46 -13.48
N THR A 106 -17.43 0.35 -13.95
CA THR A 106 -16.50 -0.67 -13.43
C THR A 106 -16.22 -0.41 -11.95
N ILE A 107 -16.44 -1.41 -11.12
CA ILE A 107 -16.17 -1.38 -9.68
C ILE A 107 -14.85 -2.12 -9.46
N CYS A 108 -13.87 -1.43 -8.90
CA CYS A 108 -12.55 -1.95 -8.59
C CYS A 108 -12.25 -1.81 -7.09
N ASP A 109 -11.50 -2.75 -6.53
CA ASP A 109 -10.67 -2.43 -5.37
C ASP A 109 -9.69 -1.30 -5.73
N GLU A 110 -9.55 -0.31 -4.85
CA GLU A 110 -8.77 0.90 -5.16
C GLU A 110 -7.28 0.59 -5.42
N TRP A 111 -6.72 -0.41 -4.73
CA TRP A 111 -5.33 -0.79 -4.92
C TRP A 111 -5.13 -1.61 -6.19
N ALA A 112 -6.10 -2.48 -6.53
CA ALA A 112 -6.12 -3.15 -7.83
C ALA A 112 -6.19 -2.15 -8.98
N PHE A 113 -6.97 -1.06 -8.84
CA PHE A 113 -7.01 0.00 -9.84
C PHE A 113 -5.69 0.77 -9.93
N LEU A 114 -5.07 1.12 -8.79
CA LEU A 114 -3.76 1.78 -8.74
C LEU A 114 -2.68 0.93 -9.42
N ARG A 115 -2.67 -0.39 -9.21
CA ARG A 115 -1.71 -1.32 -9.82
C ARG A 115 -2.02 -1.68 -11.28
N GLY A 116 -3.16 -1.24 -11.82
CA GLY A 116 -3.60 -1.57 -13.18
C GLY A 116 -4.13 -3.00 -13.35
N GLU A 117 -4.42 -3.69 -12.25
CA GLU A 117 -5.03 -5.03 -12.22
C GLU A 117 -6.55 -4.97 -12.44
N CYS A 118 -7.15 -3.80 -12.20
CA CYS A 118 -8.52 -3.44 -12.53
C CYS A 118 -8.53 -2.14 -13.32
N PHE A 119 -9.40 -2.00 -14.33
CA PHE A 119 -9.43 -0.83 -15.23
C PHE A 119 -10.76 -0.75 -16.00
N GLU A 120 -11.03 0.41 -16.60
CA GLU A 120 -12.24 0.66 -17.39
C GLU A 120 -12.38 -0.34 -18.55
N GLY A 121 -13.60 -0.86 -18.71
CA GLY A 121 -13.97 -1.84 -19.72
C GLY A 121 -13.66 -3.28 -19.34
N LEU A 122 -12.91 -3.55 -18.25
CA LEU A 122 -12.50 -4.90 -17.86
C LEU A 122 -13.67 -5.89 -17.77
N TYR A 123 -14.81 -5.42 -17.27
CA TYR A 123 -16.03 -6.23 -17.10
C TYR A 123 -17.11 -5.94 -18.15
N SER A 124 -16.87 -5.06 -19.12
CA SER A 124 -17.88 -4.69 -20.12
C SER A 124 -18.15 -5.84 -21.10
N CYS A 125 -19.37 -5.99 -21.60
CA CYS A 125 -19.70 -7.01 -22.61
C CYS A 125 -20.93 -6.64 -23.44
N THR A 126 -21.10 -7.32 -24.58
CA THR A 126 -22.29 -7.23 -25.43
C THR A 126 -23.02 -8.56 -25.58
N ARG A 127 -22.32 -9.68 -25.40
CA ARG A 127 -22.84 -11.04 -25.49
C ARG A 127 -22.04 -11.98 -24.60
N ASP A 128 -22.61 -13.13 -24.24
CA ASP A 128 -22.00 -14.08 -23.29
C ASP A 128 -20.59 -14.53 -23.68
N SER A 129 -20.34 -14.72 -24.97
CA SER A 129 -19.03 -15.13 -25.47
C SER A 129 -17.94 -14.08 -25.29
N ASP A 130 -18.31 -12.82 -25.02
CA ASP A 130 -17.33 -11.79 -24.68
C ASP A 130 -16.75 -12.03 -23.29
N CYS A 131 -17.45 -12.78 -22.43
CA CYS A 131 -17.06 -13.03 -21.05
C CYS A 131 -16.34 -14.36 -20.91
N ILE A 132 -15.21 -14.33 -20.21
CA ILE A 132 -14.42 -15.51 -19.85
C ILE A 132 -14.04 -15.43 -18.37
N PRO A 133 -13.71 -16.56 -17.72
CA PRO A 133 -13.09 -16.55 -16.40
C PRO A 133 -11.84 -15.69 -16.40
N LYS A 134 -11.67 -14.86 -15.37
CA LYS A 134 -10.42 -14.13 -15.15
C LYS A 134 -9.29 -15.15 -14.97
N PRO A 135 -8.24 -15.17 -15.80
CA PRO A 135 -7.19 -16.18 -15.68
C PRO A 135 -6.59 -16.22 -14.26
N GLY A 136 -6.64 -17.39 -13.64
CA GLY A 136 -6.24 -17.62 -12.24
C GLY A 136 -6.66 -19.01 -11.77
N CYS A 137 -6.28 -19.39 -10.55
CA CYS A 137 -6.55 -20.72 -10.01
C CYS A 137 -8.02 -20.99 -9.69
N HIS A 138 -8.67 -20.00 -9.07
CA HIS A 138 -10.06 -20.06 -8.62
C HIS A 138 -10.74 -18.76 -9.03
N PRO A 139 -11.12 -18.64 -10.31
CA PRO A 139 -11.64 -17.39 -10.86
C PRO A 139 -13.05 -17.10 -10.36
N HIS A 140 -13.20 -16.29 -9.31
CA HIS A 140 -14.52 -15.80 -8.87
C HIS A 140 -15.06 -14.66 -9.73
N GLU A 141 -14.22 -14.12 -10.61
CA GLU A 141 -14.53 -13.00 -11.48
C GLU A 141 -14.54 -13.44 -12.95
N CYS A 142 -15.46 -12.87 -13.73
CA CYS A 142 -15.49 -12.99 -15.18
C CYS A 142 -15.07 -11.66 -15.81
N ILE A 143 -14.22 -11.70 -16.83
CA ILE A 143 -13.70 -10.51 -17.52
C ILE A 143 -14.06 -10.55 -19.01
N ASN A 144 -13.96 -9.40 -19.66
CA ASN A 144 -14.01 -9.34 -21.12
C ASN A 144 -12.78 -10.05 -21.72
N SER A 145 -13.03 -11.00 -22.60
CA SER A 145 -12.05 -11.82 -23.34
C SER A 145 -11.00 -11.01 -24.09
N LYS A 146 -11.32 -9.78 -24.51
CA LYS A 146 -10.37 -8.82 -25.09
C LYS A 146 -9.15 -8.60 -24.19
N TYR A 147 -9.31 -8.71 -22.87
CA TYR A 147 -8.26 -8.47 -21.89
C TYR A 147 -7.63 -9.75 -21.34
N ASN A 148 -7.95 -10.92 -21.89
CA ASN A 148 -7.38 -12.21 -21.47
C ASN A 148 -5.85 -12.14 -21.34
N VAL A 149 -5.19 -11.56 -22.35
CA VAL A 149 -3.72 -11.46 -22.45
C VAL A 149 -3.07 -10.60 -21.36
N LYS A 150 -3.84 -9.81 -20.60
CA LYS A 150 -3.31 -9.02 -19.48
C LYS A 150 -3.10 -9.83 -18.22
N PHE A 151 -3.70 -11.02 -18.13
CA PHE A 151 -3.63 -11.86 -16.94
C PHE A 151 -2.78 -13.09 -17.23
N LYS A 152 -1.93 -13.45 -16.27
CA LYS A 152 -1.12 -14.66 -16.35
C LYS A 152 -1.61 -15.64 -15.31
N MET A 153 -1.88 -16.86 -15.76
CA MET A 153 -2.15 -17.97 -14.86
C MET A 153 -0.85 -18.32 -14.10
N PRO A 154 -0.88 -18.47 -12.77
CA PRO A 154 0.29 -18.93 -12.03
C PRO A 154 0.63 -20.38 -12.42
N GLU A 155 1.91 -20.73 -12.29
CA GLU A 155 2.43 -22.05 -12.67
C GLU A 155 1.87 -23.19 -11.80
N ALA A 156 1.50 -22.88 -10.55
CA ALA A 156 0.90 -23.81 -9.62
C ALA A 156 -0.31 -23.19 -8.93
N CYS A 157 -1.30 -24.05 -8.65
CA CYS A 157 -2.49 -23.71 -7.90
C CYS A 157 -2.60 -24.62 -6.68
N THR A 158 -2.89 -24.03 -5.51
CA THR A 158 -3.30 -24.81 -4.34
C THR A 158 -4.68 -25.38 -4.62
N LEU A 159 -4.78 -26.70 -4.82
CA LEU A 159 -5.96 -27.42 -5.29
C LEU A 159 -7.13 -27.40 -4.29
N MET A 160 -7.77 -26.25 -4.11
CA MET A 160 -9.01 -26.16 -3.36
C MET A 160 -10.15 -25.89 -4.33
N PHE A 161 -10.93 -26.92 -4.68
CA PHE A 161 -12.09 -26.73 -5.53
C PHE A 161 -13.08 -25.77 -4.85
N ASP A 162 -13.46 -24.70 -5.56
CA ASP A 162 -14.43 -23.73 -5.08
C ASP A 162 -15.63 -23.69 -6.02
N CYS A 163 -16.78 -24.11 -5.50
CA CYS A 163 -18.06 -24.12 -6.20
C CYS A 163 -18.53 -22.77 -6.73
N SER A 164 -18.08 -21.69 -6.10
CA SER A 164 -18.42 -20.33 -6.50
C SER A 164 -17.47 -19.78 -7.58
N ALA A 165 -16.42 -20.53 -7.97
CA ALA A 165 -15.53 -20.13 -9.05
C ALA A 165 -16.12 -20.47 -10.42
N ALA A 166 -15.78 -19.65 -11.42
CA ALA A 166 -16.13 -19.81 -12.82
C ALA A 166 -15.01 -20.54 -13.57
N TYR A 167 -14.96 -21.86 -13.53
CA TYR A 167 -13.86 -22.61 -14.18
C TYR A 167 -13.95 -22.64 -15.71
N LYS A 168 -15.14 -22.46 -16.26
CA LYS A 168 -15.42 -22.56 -17.69
C LYS A 168 -16.00 -21.27 -18.23
N GLN A 169 -15.84 -21.04 -19.54
CA GLN A 169 -16.49 -19.92 -20.21
C GLN A 169 -18.01 -19.94 -20.03
N SER A 170 -18.62 -21.12 -20.00
CA SER A 170 -20.05 -21.31 -19.73
C SER A 170 -20.48 -20.84 -18.34
N ASP A 171 -19.57 -20.61 -17.40
CA ASP A 171 -19.89 -20.14 -16.04
C ASP A 171 -19.98 -18.61 -15.99
N CYS A 172 -19.55 -17.94 -17.05
CA CYS A 172 -19.67 -16.50 -17.23
C CYS A 172 -20.86 -16.16 -18.15
N ALA A 173 -21.48 -15.01 -17.92
CA ALA A 173 -22.53 -14.46 -18.77
C ALA A 173 -22.46 -12.94 -18.84
N CYS A 174 -23.02 -12.38 -19.91
CA CYS A 174 -23.18 -10.95 -20.07
C CYS A 174 -24.56 -10.52 -19.56
N ILE A 175 -24.60 -9.95 -18.36
CA ILE A 175 -25.85 -9.50 -17.71
C ILE A 175 -25.74 -8.00 -17.49
N ASN A 176 -26.71 -7.23 -18.00
CA ASN A 176 -26.72 -5.76 -17.92
C ASN A 176 -25.41 -5.14 -18.46
N GLN A 177 -24.92 -5.64 -19.61
CA GLN A 177 -23.66 -5.21 -20.25
C GLN A 177 -22.40 -5.42 -19.39
N ARG A 178 -22.49 -6.29 -18.37
CA ARG A 178 -21.39 -6.64 -17.48
C ARG A 178 -21.16 -8.15 -17.45
N CYS A 179 -19.90 -8.57 -17.47
CA CYS A 179 -19.51 -9.95 -17.25
C CYS A 179 -19.75 -10.34 -15.79
N VAL A 180 -20.56 -11.38 -15.60
CA VAL A 180 -20.97 -11.89 -14.30
C VAL A 180 -20.64 -13.38 -14.21
N ASN A 181 -20.12 -13.79 -13.05
CA ASN A 181 -19.96 -15.18 -12.69
C ASN A 181 -21.29 -15.73 -12.17
N LYS A 182 -21.84 -16.75 -12.86
CA LYS A 182 -23.14 -17.36 -12.54
C LYS A 182 -23.11 -18.26 -11.30
N ASN A 183 -21.93 -18.65 -10.85
CA ASN A 183 -21.76 -19.56 -9.72
C ASN A 183 -21.71 -18.83 -8.36
N LEU A 184 -21.69 -17.50 -8.35
CA LEU A 184 -21.67 -16.71 -7.11
C LEU A 184 -22.87 -17.04 -6.22
N GLY A 185 -22.61 -17.53 -5.00
CA GLY A 185 -23.63 -17.94 -4.04
C GLY A 185 -23.94 -19.44 -4.04
N ASN A 186 -23.33 -20.22 -4.94
CA ASN A 186 -23.44 -21.67 -4.94
C ASN A 186 -22.54 -22.28 -3.83
N ARG A 187 -23.09 -22.40 -2.62
CA ARG A 187 -22.39 -22.96 -1.44
C ARG A 187 -22.37 -24.50 -1.38
N GLY A 188 -22.85 -25.19 -2.42
CA GLY A 188 -23.04 -26.63 -2.34
C GLY A 188 -23.20 -27.31 -3.69
N CYS A 189 -22.17 -27.29 -4.54
CA CYS A 189 -22.08 -28.36 -5.53
C CYS A 189 -21.85 -29.66 -4.77
N THR A 190 -22.85 -30.52 -4.74
CA THR A 190 -22.60 -31.93 -4.47
C THR A 190 -21.69 -32.43 -5.57
N GLN A 191 -20.56 -33.05 -5.23
CA GLN A 191 -19.78 -33.85 -6.17
C GLN A 191 -20.70 -34.96 -6.70
N THR A 192 -21.41 -34.69 -7.80
CA THR A 192 -22.13 -35.71 -8.54
C THR A 192 -22.00 -35.40 -10.02
N ALA A 193 -20.87 -35.83 -10.57
CA ALA A 193 -20.78 -36.33 -11.94
C ALA A 193 -19.61 -37.33 -11.95
N GLU A 194 -19.95 -38.56 -11.56
CA GLU A 194 -19.47 -39.83 -12.10
C GLU A 194 -18.02 -39.95 -12.62
N GLN A 195 -17.32 -40.95 -12.03
CA GLN A 195 -16.12 -41.67 -12.49
C GLN A 195 -14.75 -41.08 -12.18
#